data_AF-A0A6G0W138-F1
#
_entry.id   AF-A0A6G0W138-F1
#
_cell.length_a   1.000
_cell.length_b   1.000
_cell.length_c   1.000
_cell.angle_alpha   90.00
_cell.angle_beta   90.00
_cell.angle_gamma   90.00
#
_symmetry.space_group_name_H-M   'P 1'
#
loop_
_entity.id
_entity.type
_entity.pdbx_description
1 polymer ?
#
loop_
_entity_poly.entity_id
_entity_poly.type
_entity_poly.pdbx_seq_one_letter_code
_entity_poly.pdbx_strand_id
1 'polypeptide(L)'
;MDIPEDKCLPGSQDQKIPYYLVGDEAFCLHKDLLKPYGGHSLTIKKRIFNYRLSRARRYVECTFGILSNKWRIFHRAINLDPDFA
;
A
#
# COMPACT_ATOMS: atom_id res chain seq x y z
N MET A 1 -2.61 6.27 13.52
CA MET A 1 -2.82 6.37 12.07
C MET A 1 -4.28 6.72 11.86
N ASP A 2 -4.54 7.77 11.09
CA ASP A 2 -5.90 8.17 10.73
C ASP A 2 -6.33 7.35 9.51
N ILE A 3 -6.90 6.17 9.74
CA ILE A 3 -7.31 5.25 8.69
C ILE A 3 -8.83 5.37 8.54
N PRO A 4 -9.35 5.51 7.30
CA PRO A 4 -10.79 5.61 7.08
C PRO A 4 -11.54 4.38 7.61
N GLU A 5 -12.81 4.58 7.98
CA GLU A 5 -13.70 3.49 8.37
C GLU A 5 -13.93 2.48 7.24
N ASP A 6 -14.19 1.24 7.62
CA ASP A 6 -14.43 0.12 6.71
C ASP A 6 -15.56 0.42 5.72
N LYS A 7 -15.28 0.17 4.43
CA LYS A 7 -16.20 0.48 3.34
C LYS A 7 -16.59 -0.77 2.58
N CYS A 8 -17.84 -0.85 2.11
CA CYS A 8 -18.27 -1.92 1.23
C CYS A 8 -17.61 -1.78 -0.15
N LEU A 9 -17.30 -2.92 -0.78
CA LEU A 9 -16.78 -2.92 -2.15
C LEU A 9 -17.86 -2.45 -3.15
N PRO A 10 -17.46 -1.85 -4.28
CA PRO A 10 -18.40 -1.53 -5.36
C PRO A 10 -19.13 -2.81 -5.82
N GLY A 11 -20.45 -2.83 -5.68
CA GLY A 11 -21.29 -3.99 -6.07
C GLY A 11 -21.62 -4.97 -4.94
N SER A 12 -21.14 -4.75 -3.72
CA SER A 12 -21.48 -5.54 -2.52
C SER A 12 -22.08 -4.63 -1.46
N GLN A 13 -23.21 -5.01 -0.84
CA GLN A 13 -23.82 -4.22 0.24
C GLN A 13 -23.52 -4.77 1.64
N ASP A 14 -23.28 -6.08 1.76
CA ASP A 14 -23.28 -6.76 3.06
C ASP A 14 -21.92 -6.86 3.75
N GLN A 15 -20.80 -6.74 3.02
CA GLN A 15 -19.46 -6.92 3.57
C GLN A 15 -18.64 -5.64 3.53
N LYS A 16 -18.46 -5.02 4.69
CA LYS A 16 -17.49 -3.95 4.91
C LYS A 16 -16.08 -4.53 4.93
N ILE A 17 -15.15 -3.88 4.21
CA ILE A 17 -13.76 -4.28 4.16
C ILE A 17 -12.89 -3.13 4.70
N PRO A 18 -11.99 -3.40 5.65
CA PRO A 18 -11.08 -2.39 6.17
C PRO A 18 -10.04 -1.96 5.12
N TYR A 19 -9.50 -0.76 5.32
CA TYR A 19 -8.39 -0.25 4.53
C TYR A 19 -7.06 -0.79 5.05
N TYR A 20 -6.16 -1.14 4.12
CA TYR A 20 -4.84 -1.63 4.45
C TYR A 20 -3.75 -0.84 3.73
N LEU A 21 -2.66 -0.59 4.46
CA LEU A 21 -1.41 -0.13 3.90
C LEU A 21 -0.67 -1.31 3.26
N VAL A 22 -0.04 -1.07 2.12
CA VAL A 22 0.80 -2.06 1.45
C VAL A 22 2.24 -1.82 1.87
N GLY A 23 2.78 -2.75 2.66
CA GLY A 23 4.13 -2.71 3.19
C GLY A 23 5.08 -3.68 2.50
N ASP A 24 6.37 -3.45 2.74
CA ASP A 24 7.42 -4.42 2.48
C ASP A 24 7.78 -5.24 3.74
N GLU A 25 8.60 -6.27 3.60
CA GLU A 25 9.01 -7.17 4.68
C GLU A 25 9.73 -6.46 5.84
N ALA A 26 10.41 -5.34 5.54
CA ALA A 26 11.13 -4.51 6.51
C ALA A 26 10.22 -3.86 7.58
N PHE A 27 8.91 -3.75 7.34
CA PHE A 27 7.98 -3.17 8.31
C PHE A 27 7.55 -4.20 9.37
N CYS A 28 7.41 -3.73 10.61
CA CYS A 28 6.82 -4.51 11.70
C CYS A 28 5.38 -4.91 11.37
N LEU A 29 4.94 -6.05 11.88
CA LEU A 29 3.57 -6.50 11.68
C LEU A 29 2.60 -5.53 12.37
N HIS A 30 1.56 -5.10 11.65
CA HIS A 30 0.53 -4.20 12.14
C HIS A 30 -0.84 -4.64 11.62
N LYS A 31 -1.91 -4.36 12.37
CA LYS A 31 -3.29 -4.75 12.04
C LYS A 31 -3.76 -4.23 10.67
N ASP A 32 -3.32 -3.03 10.31
CA ASP A 32 -3.72 -2.34 9.08
C ASP A 32 -2.62 -2.39 8.01
N LEU A 33 -1.63 -3.29 8.14
CA LEU A 33 -0.51 -3.42 7.22
C LEU A 33 -0.45 -4.81 6.60
N LEU A 34 -0.56 -4.86 5.27
CA LEU A 34 -0.31 -6.07 4.49
C LEU A 34 1.15 -6.11 4.05
N LYS A 35 1.88 -7.11 4.51
CA LYS A 35 3.26 -7.36 4.12
C LYS A 35 3.43 -8.77 3.53
N PRO A 36 4.44 -9.01 2.69
CA PRO A 36 4.62 -10.32 2.06
C PRO A 36 4.91 -11.38 3.13
N TYR A 37 4.49 -12.62 2.84
CA TYR A 37 4.92 -13.77 3.62
C TYR A 37 6.41 -14.02 3.36
N GLY A 38 7.23 -13.94 4.42
CA GLY A 38 8.65 -14.29 4.36
C GLY A 38 8.92 -15.79 4.45
N GLY A 39 10.19 -16.16 4.27
CA GLY A 39 10.69 -17.53 4.40
C GLY A 39 10.78 -18.33 3.09
N HIS A 40 11.34 -19.54 3.18
CA HIS A 40 11.48 -20.47 2.06
C HIS A 40 10.31 -21.47 2.04
N SER A 41 9.93 -21.97 0.86
CA SER A 41 8.86 -22.96 0.67
C SER A 41 7.44 -22.47 1.00
N LEU A 42 7.02 -21.35 0.39
CA LEU A 42 5.66 -20.83 0.50
C LEU A 42 4.63 -21.73 -0.21
N THR A 43 3.48 -21.92 0.44
CA THR A 43 2.32 -22.56 -0.20
C THR A 43 1.85 -21.75 -1.42
N ILE A 44 1.17 -22.41 -2.37
CA ILE A 44 0.67 -21.76 -3.59
C ILE A 44 -0.18 -20.51 -3.25
N LYS A 45 -1.05 -20.60 -2.24
CA LYS A 45 -1.88 -19.47 -1.80
C LYS A 45 -1.03 -18.28 -1.31
N LYS A 46 0.01 -18.53 -0.51
CA LYS A 46 0.94 -17.49 -0.04
C LYS A 46 1.74 -16.87 -1.20
N ARG A 47 2.15 -17.67 -2.18
CA ARG A 47 2.82 -17.19 -3.40
C ARG A 47 1.92 -16.29 -4.24
N ILE A 48 0.66 -16.67 -4.43
CA ILE A 48 -0.33 -15.85 -5.15
C ILE A 48 -0.57 -14.52 -4.41
N PHE A 49 -0.69 -14.57 -3.08
CA PHE A 49 -0.82 -13.36 -2.27
C PHE A 49 0.41 -12.45 -2.43
N ASN A 50 1.62 -12.95 -2.23
CA ASN A 50 2.85 -12.17 -2.38
C ASN A 50 2.96 -11.56 -3.79
N TYR A 51 2.58 -12.31 -4.82
CA TYR A 51 2.57 -11.82 -6.19
C TYR A 51 1.60 -10.65 -6.39
N ARG A 52 0.38 -10.75 -5.87
CA ARG A 52 -0.62 -9.67 -5.94
C ARG A 52 -0.16 -8.44 -5.16
N LEU A 53 0.43 -8.64 -3.98
CA LEU A 53 0.95 -7.56 -3.15
C LEU A 53 2.09 -6.82 -3.85
N SER A 54 3.06 -7.55 -4.41
CA SER A 54 4.17 -6.96 -5.19
C SER A 54 3.67 -6.27 -6.45
N ARG A 55 2.63 -6.79 -7.11
CA ARG A 55 2.01 -6.13 -8.26
C ARG A 55 1.38 -4.79 -7.84
N ALA A 56 0.66 -4.74 -6.73
CA ALA A 56 0.08 -3.50 -6.21
C ALA A 56 1.17 -2.45 -5.91
N ARG A 57 2.24 -2.86 -5.21
CA ARG A 57 3.40 -1.99 -4.93
C ARG A 57 4.04 -1.44 -6.20
N ARG A 58 4.28 -2.31 -7.19
CA ARG A 58 4.87 -1.93 -8.48
C ARG A 58 4.07 -0.84 -9.18
N TYR A 59 2.74 -0.91 -9.18
CA TYR A 59 1.93 0.15 -9.80
C TYR A 59 2.12 1.49 -9.08
N VAL A 60 2.10 1.49 -7.75
CA VAL A 60 2.32 2.69 -6.93
C VAL A 60 3.72 3.27 -7.21
N GLU A 61 4.77 2.44 -7.13
CA GLU A 61 6.15 2.84 -7.38
C GLU A 61 6.36 3.39 -8.80
N CYS A 62 5.83 2.71 -9.82
CA CYS A 62 5.91 3.19 -11.20
C CYS A 62 5.18 4.52 -11.39
N THR A 63 3.98 4.68 -10.81
CA THR A 63 3.23 5.94 -10.88
C THR A 63 4.02 7.06 -10.21
N PHE A 64 4.54 6.86 -9.00
CA PHE A 64 5.36 7.86 -8.33
C PHE A 64 6.66 8.14 -9.08
N GLY A 65 7.30 7.14 -9.69
CA GLY A 65 8.48 7.34 -10.54
C GLY A 65 8.18 8.25 -11.74
N ILE A 66 7.05 8.05 -12.41
CA ILE A 66 6.60 8.92 -13.52
C ILE A 66 6.29 10.33 -13.00
N LEU A 67 5.56 10.44 -11.88
CA LEU A 67 5.23 11.73 -11.28
C LEU A 67 6.49 12.50 -10.91
N SER A 68 7.46 11.88 -10.23
CA SER A 68 8.69 12.54 -9.81
C SER A 68 9.57 12.95 -10.97
N ASN A 69 9.73 12.09 -11.98
CA ASN A 69 10.51 12.43 -13.17
C ASN A 69 9.89 13.57 -13.98
N LYS A 70 8.55 13.62 -14.06
CA LYS A 70 7.83 14.68 -14.78
C LYS A 70 7.79 15.98 -13.99
N TRP A 71 7.58 15.90 -12.68
CA TRP A 71 7.49 17.05 -11.79
C TRP A 71 8.58 16.97 -10.72
N ARG A 72 9.67 17.70 -10.97
CA ARG A 72 10.86 17.75 -10.11
C ARG A 72 10.58 18.11 -8.64
N ILE A 73 9.43 18.70 -8.34
CA ILE A 73 9.02 19.04 -6.97
C ILE A 73 8.96 17.81 -6.06
N PHE A 74 8.61 16.62 -6.58
CA PHE A 74 8.53 15.39 -5.78
C PHE A 74 9.90 14.77 -5.45
N HIS A 75 11.01 15.28 -5.99
CA HIS A 75 12.35 14.83 -5.62
C HIS A 75 12.86 15.44 -4.31
N ARG A 76 12.16 16.42 -3.75
CA ARG A 76 12.49 17.05 -2.47
C ARG A 76 11.29 16.98 -1.54
N ALA A 77 11.55 17.05 -0.24
CA ALA A 77 10.50 17.31 0.72
C ALA A 77 9.75 18.59 0.32
N ILE A 78 8.43 18.54 0.38
CA ILE A 78 7.61 19.70 0.10
C ILE A 78 7.74 20.61 1.33
N ASN A 79 8.35 21.79 1.15
CA ASN A 79 8.48 22.80 2.19
C ASN A 79 7.13 23.50 2.41
N LEU A 80 6.16 22.76 2.92
CA LEU A 80 4.88 23.27 3.41
C LEU A 80 4.82 22.99 4.91
N ASP A 81 4.35 23.99 5.64
CA ASP A 81 4.05 23.83 7.05
C ASP A 81 2.85 22.87 7.19
N PRO A 82 2.95 21.82 8.04
CA PRO A 82 1.91 20.80 8.14
C PRO A 82 0.58 21.34 8.71
N ASP A 83 0.61 22.47 9.44
CA ASP A 83 -0.59 23.12 9.98
C ASP A 83 -1.24 24.10 8.99
N PHE A 84 -0.65 24.28 7.80
CA PHE A 84 -1.21 25.13 6.74
C PHE A 84 -2.30 24.44 5.90
N ALA A 85 -2.52 23.13 6.09
CA ALA A 85 -3.42 22.30 5.27
C ALA A 85 -4.83 22.12 5.87
#